data_AF-A0A1W2G5J1-F1
#
_entry.id   AF-A0A1W2G5J1-F1
#
_cell.length_a   1.000
_cell.length_b   1.000
_cell.length_c   1.000
_cell.angle_alpha   90.00
_cell.angle_beta   90.00
_cell.angle_gamma   90.00
#
_symmetry.space_group_name_H-M   'P 1'
#
loop_
_entity.id
_entity.type
_entity.pdbx_description
1 polymer ?
#
loop_
_entity_poly.entity_id
_entity_poly.type
_entity_poly.pdbx_seq_one_letter_code
_entity_poly.pdbx_strand_id
1 'polypeptide(L)'
;MQIPVIKKLVENYSVEELENAEFCLMEEKELPFEVEGKDDGEILTHLIAAGWIIEKMEKDDIPFPKALRAYTEKVRSSISS
;
A
#
# COMPACT_ATOMS: atom_id res chain seq x y z
N MET A 1 7.79 5.18 4.29
CA MET A 1 6.67 5.36 3.34
C MET A 1 7.07 6.29 2.21
N GLN A 2 7.17 5.75 1.00
CA GLN A 2 7.61 6.41 -0.22
C GLN A 2 6.43 6.50 -1.19
N ILE A 3 5.91 7.71 -1.38
CA ILE A 3 4.78 7.97 -2.29
C ILE A 3 5.04 7.46 -3.72
N PRO A 4 6.24 7.61 -4.32
CA PRO A 4 6.50 7.09 -5.66
C PRO A 4 6.34 5.57 -5.76
N VAL A 5 6.75 4.82 -4.72
CA VAL A 5 6.62 3.36 -4.69
C VAL A 5 5.15 2.96 -4.58
N ILE A 6 4.41 3.57 -3.66
CA ILE A 6 2.97 3.32 -3.51
C ILE A 6 2.23 3.62 -4.81
N LYS A 7 2.57 4.72 -5.49
CA LYS A 7 1.96 5.06 -6.77
C LYS A 7 2.23 3.97 -7.83
N LYS A 8 3.48 3.50 -7.94
CA LYS A 8 3.81 2.38 -8.84
C LYS A 8 3.00 1.14 -8.50
N LEU A 9 2.87 0.81 -7.22
CA LEU A 9 2.11 -0.37 -6.79
C LEU A 9 0.63 -0.27 -7.20
N VAL A 10 0.00 0.88 -6.94
CA VAL A 10 -1.41 1.14 -7.31
C VAL A 10 -1.64 1.09 -8.82
N GLU A 11 -0.67 1.52 -9.62
CA GLU A 11 -0.80 1.56 -11.08
C GLU A 11 -0.56 0.21 -11.77
N ASN A 12 0.12 -0.73 -11.11
CA ASN A 12 0.58 -1.98 -11.74
C ASN A 12 0.03 -3.26 -11.13
N TYR A 13 -0.54 -3.21 -9.92
CA TYR A 13 -1.02 -4.40 -9.22
C TYR A 13 -2.44 -4.22 -8.70
N SER A 14 -3.16 -5.33 -8.61
CA SER A 14 -4.47 -5.44 -7.97
C SER A 14 -4.37 -5.56 -6.45
N VAL A 15 -5.48 -5.37 -5.74
CA VAL A 15 -5.56 -5.61 -4.29
C VAL A 15 -5.13 -7.02 -3.93
N GLU A 16 -5.60 -8.03 -4.66
CA GLU A 16 -5.29 -9.45 -4.40
C GLU A 16 -3.80 -9.75 -4.56
N GLU A 17 -3.14 -9.17 -5.57
CA GLU A 17 -1.68 -9.33 -5.76
C GLU A 17 -0.89 -8.69 -4.62
N LEU A 18 -1.34 -7.53 -4.13
CA LEU A 18 -0.71 -6.83 -3.00
C LEU A 18 -0.92 -7.57 -1.68
N GLU A 19 -2.11 -8.14 -1.45
CA GLU A 19 -2.41 -8.99 -0.28
C GLU A 19 -1.57 -10.28 -0.30
N ASN A 20 -1.38 -10.90 -1.47
CA ASN A 20 -0.51 -12.06 -1.59
C ASN A 20 0.96 -11.71 -1.32
N ALA A 21 1.44 -10.56 -1.80
CA ALA A 21 2.77 -10.07 -1.48
C ALA A 21 2.93 -9.77 0.02
N GLU A 22 1.92 -9.17 0.64
CA GLU A 22 1.87 -8.93 2.09
C GLU A 22 1.97 -10.24 2.87
N PHE A 23 1.19 -11.25 2.48
CA PHE A 23 1.24 -12.58 3.08
C PHE A 23 2.62 -13.24 2.93
N CYS A 24 3.21 -13.20 1.73
CA CYS A 24 4.56 -13.72 1.50
C CYS A 24 5.58 -13.04 2.44
N LEU A 25 5.52 -11.71 2.56
CA LEU A 25 6.44 -10.95 3.42
C LEU A 25 6.32 -11.34 4.89
N MET A 26 5.09 -11.45 5.41
CA MET A 26 4.84 -11.83 6.81
C MET A 26 5.26 -13.27 7.12
N GLU A 27 5.20 -14.14 6.12
CA GLU A 27 5.59 -15.55 6.23
C GLU A 27 7.09 -15.79 5.95
N GLU A 28 7.87 -14.73 5.81
CA GLU A 28 9.30 -14.78 5.43
C GLU A 28 9.55 -15.57 4.13
N LYS A 29 8.57 -15.51 3.20
CA LYS A 29 8.64 -16.12 1.87
C LYS A 29 9.11 -15.10 0.83
N GLU A 30 9.56 -15.63 -0.30
CA GLU A 30 9.89 -14.81 -1.46
C GLU A 30 8.66 -14.03 -1.96
N LEU A 31 8.85 -12.74 -2.19
CA LEU A 31 7.80 -11.88 -2.73
C LEU A 31 7.49 -12.25 -4.18
N PRO A 32 6.21 -12.19 -4.60
CA PRO A 32 5.84 -12.46 -5.99
C PRO A 32 6.37 -11.41 -6.98
N PHE A 33 6.78 -10.23 -6.48
CA PHE A 33 7.40 -9.16 -7.25
C PHE A 33 8.28 -8.28 -6.35
N GLU A 34 9.22 -7.56 -6.97
CA GLU A 34 10.11 -6.66 -6.25
C GLU A 34 9.36 -5.41 -5.76
N VAL A 35 9.53 -5.08 -4.48
CA VAL A 35 8.97 -3.88 -3.86
C VAL A 35 10.09 -3.07 -3.24
N GLU A 36 10.23 -1.83 -3.69
CA GLU A 36 11.23 -0.91 -3.14
C GLU A 36 10.90 -0.56 -1.67
N GLY A 37 11.91 -0.65 -0.80
CA GLY A 37 11.83 -0.26 0.61
C GLY A 37 13.19 -0.41 1.31
N LYS A 38 13.39 0.28 2.44
CA LYS A 38 14.66 0.18 3.20
C LYS A 38 14.75 -1.05 4.08
N ASP A 39 13.60 -1.56 4.50
CA ASP A 39 13.43 -2.73 5.35
C ASP A 39 12.03 -3.33 5.11
N ASP A 40 11.82 -4.54 5.63
CA ASP A 40 10.56 -5.27 5.47
C ASP A 40 9.37 -4.50 6.05
N GLY A 41 9.57 -3.70 7.10
CA GLY A 41 8.52 -2.86 7.68
C GLY A 41 8.08 -1.74 6.73
N GLU A 42 9.03 -1.13 6.02
CA GLU A 42 8.74 -0.14 4.99
C GLU A 42 8.08 -0.77 3.76
N ILE A 43 8.53 -1.95 3.32
CA ILE A 43 7.91 -2.72 2.24
C ILE A 43 6.46 -3.06 2.60
N LEU A 44 6.22 -3.60 3.79
CA LEU A 44 4.90 -3.92 4.31
C LEU A 44 3.99 -2.69 4.31
N THR A 45 4.51 -1.54 4.76
CA THR A 45 3.79 -0.28 4.75
C THR A 45 3.39 0.13 3.32
N HIS A 46 4.24 -0.09 2.32
CA HIS A 46 3.91 0.22 0.92
C HIS A 46 2.80 -0.66 0.37
N LEU A 47 2.86 -1.97 0.63
CA LEU A 47 1.85 -2.95 0.21
C LEU A 47 0.47 -2.60 0.79
N ILE A 48 0.39 -2.43 2.11
CA ILE A 48 -0.85 -2.09 2.82
C ILE A 48 -1.41 -0.75 2.33
N ALA A 49 -0.54 0.25 2.14
CA ALA A 49 -0.96 1.56 1.66
C ALA A 49 -1.53 1.49 0.23
N ALA A 50 -0.87 0.75 -0.66
CA ALA A 50 -1.31 0.59 -2.04
C ALA A 50 -2.66 -0.13 -2.11
N GLY A 51 -2.81 -1.26 -1.39
CA GLY A 51 -4.06 -2.02 -1.34
C GLY A 51 -5.23 -1.16 -0.85
N TRP A 52 -5.05 -0.48 0.29
CA TRP A 52 -6.08 0.41 0.84
C TRP A 52 -6.44 1.55 -0.12
N ILE A 53 -5.47 2.11 -0.84
CA ILE A 53 -5.71 3.20 -1.81
C ILE A 53 -6.54 2.69 -2.98
N ILE A 54 -6.24 1.51 -3.54
CA ILE A 54 -7.03 0.92 -4.62
C ILE A 54 -8.47 0.72 -4.16
N GLU A 55 -8.68 0.06 -3.02
CA GLU A 55 -10.01 -0.16 -2.45
C GLU A 55 -10.76 1.16 -2.24
N LYS A 56 -10.07 2.20 -1.76
CA LYS A 56 -10.66 3.51 -1.52
C LYS A 56 -11.04 4.21 -2.82
N MET A 57 -10.22 4.09 -3.86
CA MET A 57 -10.52 4.63 -5.18
C MET A 57 -11.76 3.97 -5.77
N GLU A 58 -11.86 2.64 -5.69
CA GLU A 58 -12.99 1.87 -6.20
C GLU A 58 -14.27 2.13 -5.40
N LYS A 59 -14.18 2.10 -4.07
CA LYS A 59 -15.34 2.25 -3.17
C LYS A 59 -15.98 3.64 -3.24
N ASP A 60 -15.17 4.69 -3.32
CA ASP A 60 -15.65 6.08 -3.29
C ASP A 60 -15.70 6.73 -4.68
N ASP A 61 -15.31 6.01 -5.74
CA ASP A 61 -15.13 6.53 -7.11
C ASP A 61 -14.29 7.83 -7.13
N ILE A 62 -13.11 7.76 -6.49
CA ILE A 62 -12.19 8.90 -6.37
C ILE A 62 -10.84 8.63 -7.03
N PRO A 63 -10.15 9.66 -7.57
CA PRO A 63 -8.83 9.49 -8.14
C PRO A 63 -7.76 9.30 -7.06
N PHE A 64 -6.64 8.68 -7.45
CA PHE A 64 -5.48 8.40 -6.61
C PHE A 64 -5.05 9.56 -5.67
N PRO A 65 -4.92 10.84 -6.12
CA PRO A 65 -4.50 11.91 -5.22
C PRO A 65 -5.45 12.15 -4.04
N LYS A 66 -6.77 11.92 -4.23
CA LYS A 66 -7.75 12.03 -3.14
C LYS A 66 -7.64 10.84 -2.19
N ALA A 67 -7.50 9.62 -2.71
CA ALA A 67 -7.34 8.43 -1.90
C ALA A 67 -6.03 8.44 -1.08
N LEU A 68 -4.89 8.82 -1.70
CA LEU A 68 -3.61 8.97 -1.01
C LEU A 68 -3.68 9.98 0.14
N ARG A 69 -4.37 11.11 -0.07
CA ARG A 69 -4.60 12.10 0.99
C ARG A 69 -5.41 11.50 2.13
N ALA A 70 -6.50 10.80 1.83
CA ALA A 70 -7.32 10.13 2.84
C ALA A 70 -6.51 9.09 3.64
N TYR A 71 -5.64 8.32 2.98
CA TYR A 71 -4.74 7.39 3.66
C TYR A 71 -3.77 8.10 4.60
N THR A 72 -3.15 9.20 4.14
CA THR A 72 -2.20 9.99 4.94
C THR A 72 -2.87 10.59 6.18
N GLU A 73 -4.12 11.05 6.03
CA GLU A 73 -4.95 11.55 7.14
C GLU A 73 -5.30 10.41 8.12
N LYS A 74 -5.67 9.23 7.62
CA LYS A 74 -5.94 8.02 8.42
C LYS A 74 -4.73 7.66 9.28
N VAL A 75 -3.54 7.50 8.69
CA VAL A 75 -2.32 7.11 9.41
C VAL A 75 -1.97 8.14 10.48
N ARG A 76 -2.05 9.44 10.17
CA ARG A 76 -1.80 10.51 11.15
C ARG A 76 -2.78 10.45 12.33
N SER A 77 -4.06 10.19 12.07
CA SER A 77 -5.07 10.08 13.12
C SER A 77 -4.86 8.88 14.04
N SER A 78 -4.33 7.77 13.51
CA SER A 78 -4.07 6.54 14.28
C SER A 78 -2.86 6.61 15.21
N ILE A 79 -1.94 7.57 15.01
CA ILE A 79 -0.74 7.74 15.85
C ILE A 79 -0.96 8.78 16.97
N SER A 80 -2.00 9.61 16.86
CA SER A 80 -2.28 10.70 17.80
C SER A 80 -3.23 10.31 18.95
N SER A 81 -3.44 9.01 19.20
CA SER A 81 -4.31 8.50 20.28
C SER A 81 -3.52 7.74 21.33
#